data_AF-A0A2E6H5W9-F1
#
_entry.id   AF-A0A2E6H5W9-F1
#
_cell.length_a   1.000
_cell.length_b   1.000
_cell.length_c   1.000
_cell.angle_alpha   90.00
_cell.angle_beta   90.00
_cell.angle_gamma   90.00
#
_symmetry.space_group_name_H-M   'P 1'
#
loop_
_entity.id
_entity.type
_entity.pdbx_description
1 polymer ?
#
loop_
_entity_poly.entity_id
_entity_poly.type
_entity_poly.pdbx_seq_one_letter_code
_entity_poly.pdbx_strand_id
1 'polypeptide(L)'
;MIESNILHGFLDRLTKEALEEIERGGNLNQQNALPFLIKDQYSKITKMEKNFATSEELLDFKQYTIERFNLVEQRFIELEASIDARFEALEKKMDYKFKTLQWSIGFGFTIIALSQAYLAYRIHL
;
A
#
# COMPACT_ATOMS: atom_id res chain seq x y z
N MET A 1 -30.71 -25.86 -16.47
CA MET A 1 -30.62 -24.76 -17.45
C MET A 1 -31.95 -24.50 -18.17
N ILE A 2 -32.67 -25.53 -18.65
CA ILE A 2 -33.93 -25.35 -19.38
C ILE A 2 -35.05 -24.77 -18.48
N GLU A 3 -35.13 -25.22 -17.22
CA GLU A 3 -36.14 -24.75 -16.26
C GLU A 3 -35.97 -23.28 -15.83
N SER A 4 -34.74 -22.77 -15.71
CA SER A 4 -34.53 -21.38 -15.27
C SER A 4 -34.92 -20.37 -16.35
N ASN A 5 -34.73 -20.70 -17.63
CA ASN A 5 -35.16 -19.85 -18.75
C ASN A 5 -36.68 -19.79 -18.90
N ILE A 6 -37.37 -20.91 -18.66
CA ILE A 6 -38.85 -20.96 -18.70
C ILE A 6 -39.43 -20.17 -17.52
N LEU A 7 -38.88 -20.35 -16.32
CA LEU A 7 -39.30 -19.60 -15.13
C LEU A 7 -39.04 -18.10 -15.28
N HIS A 8 -37.89 -17.70 -15.84
CA HIS A 8 -37.60 -16.29 -16.09
C HIS A 8 -38.59 -15.67 -17.08
N GLY A 9 -38.88 -16.34 -18.20
CA GLY A 9 -39.84 -15.85 -19.19
C GLY A 9 -41.28 -15.77 -18.66
N PHE A 10 -41.67 -16.74 -17.82
CA PHE A 10 -42.96 -16.73 -17.13
C PHE A 10 -43.08 -15.57 -16.13
N LEU A 11 -42.08 -15.40 -15.26
CA LEU A 11 -42.03 -14.31 -14.30
C LEU A 11 -41.98 -12.96 -15.01
N ASP A 12 -41.20 -12.79 -16.08
CA ASP A 12 -41.13 -11.55 -16.86
C ASP A 12 -42.47 -11.14 -17.46
N ARG A 13 -43.18 -12.10 -18.06
CA ARG A 13 -44.52 -11.85 -18.60
C ARG A 13 -45.50 -11.40 -17.50
N LEU A 14 -45.54 -12.12 -16.38
CA LEU A 14 -46.44 -11.80 -15.27
C LEU A 14 -46.09 -10.48 -14.58
N THR A 15 -44.82 -10.10 -14.54
CA THR A 15 -44.42 -8.80 -13.99
C THR A 15 -44.89 -7.67 -14.88
N LYS A 16 -44.81 -7.87 -16.21
CA LYS A 16 -45.27 -6.90 -17.18
C LYS A 16 -46.79 -6.74 -17.09
N GLU A 17 -47.52 -7.84 -16.97
CA GLU A 17 -48.97 -7.84 -16.75
C GLU A 17 -49.35 -7.16 -15.43
N ALA A 18 -48.65 -7.45 -14.33
CA ALA A 18 -48.86 -6.81 -13.05
C ALA A 18 -48.58 -5.29 -13.09
N LEU A 19 -47.52 -4.85 -13.78
CA LEU A 19 -47.19 -3.43 -13.95
C LEU A 19 -48.25 -2.70 -14.79
N GLU A 20 -48.72 -3.32 -15.87
CA GLU A 20 -49.80 -2.78 -16.71
C GLU A 20 -51.14 -2.69 -15.95
N GLU A 21 -51.43 -3.63 -15.04
CA GLU A 21 -52.61 -3.61 -14.17
C GLU A 21 -52.54 -2.48 -13.12
N ILE A 22 -51.36 -2.24 -12.54
CA ILE A 22 -51.14 -1.11 -11.61
C ILE A 22 -51.33 0.23 -12.33
N GLU A 23 -50.79 0.37 -13.54
CA GLU A 23 -50.92 1.59 -14.35
C GLU A 23 -52.37 1.85 -14.83
N ARG A 24 -53.13 0.80 -15.15
CA ARG A 24 -54.52 0.94 -15.65
C ARG A 24 -55.59 1.03 -14.57
N GLY A 25 -55.42 0.35 -13.43
CA GLY A 25 -56.50 0.15 -12.45
C GLY A 25 -56.14 0.51 -11.00
N GLY A 26 -54.88 0.84 -10.71
CA GLY A 26 -54.43 1.19 -9.36
C GLY A 26 -54.50 0.06 -8.32
N ASN A 27 -54.81 -1.17 -8.73
CA ASN A 27 -54.96 -2.33 -7.84
C ASN A 27 -54.34 -3.59 -8.44
N LEU A 28 -53.67 -4.39 -7.60
CA LEU A 28 -53.01 -5.64 -7.99
C LEU A 28 -53.96 -6.83 -7.77
N ASN A 29 -54.16 -7.67 -8.78
CA ASN A 29 -54.96 -8.89 -8.61
C ASN A 29 -54.14 -9.98 -7.87
N GLN A 30 -54.81 -10.84 -7.07
CA GLN A 30 -54.14 -11.87 -6.25
C GLN A 30 -53.35 -12.93 -7.06
N GLN A 31 -53.72 -13.22 -8.30
CA GLN A 31 -53.00 -14.14 -9.19
C GLN A 31 -51.65 -13.59 -9.64
N ASN A 32 -51.53 -12.28 -9.82
CA ASN A 32 -50.29 -11.61 -10.22
C ASN A 32 -49.42 -11.18 -9.04
N ALA A 33 -50.00 -11.09 -7.83
CA ALA A 33 -49.31 -10.70 -6.60
C ALA A 33 -48.21 -11.67 -6.16
N LEU A 34 -48.52 -12.97 -6.08
CA LEU A 34 -47.56 -13.98 -5.63
C LEU A 34 -46.37 -14.13 -6.60
N PRO A 35 -46.58 -14.23 -7.93
CA PRO A 35 -45.47 -14.28 -8.89
C PRO A 35 -44.63 -12.99 -8.89
N PHE A 36 -45.26 -11.83 -8.77
CA PHE A 36 -44.56 -10.54 -8.68
C PHE A 36 -43.64 -10.48 -7.45
N LEU A 37 -44.14 -10.88 -6.28
CA LEU A 37 -43.34 -10.96 -5.06
C LEU A 37 -42.17 -11.93 -5.20
N ILE A 38 -42.41 -13.13 -5.75
CA ILE A 38 -41.35 -14.12 -5.97
C ILE A 38 -40.24 -13.55 -6.87
N LYS A 39 -40.60 -12.84 -7.95
CA LYS A 39 -39.61 -12.21 -8.83
C LYS A 39 -38.86 -11.06 -8.16
N ASP A 40 -39.56 -10.18 -7.43
CA ASP A 40 -38.93 -9.08 -6.70
C ASP A 40 -37.92 -9.62 -5.67
N GLN A 41 -38.29 -10.66 -4.93
CA GLN A 41 -37.41 -11.34 -3.99
C GLN A 41 -36.22 -12.00 -4.69
N TYR A 42 -36.45 -12.72 -5.80
CA TYR A 42 -35.36 -13.34 -6.57
C TYR A 42 -34.35 -12.31 -7.07
N SER A 43 -34.82 -11.21 -7.68
CA SER A 43 -33.97 -10.12 -8.15
C SER A 43 -33.16 -9.48 -7.01
N LYS A 44 -33.78 -9.31 -5.83
CA LYS A 44 -33.08 -8.80 -4.63
C LYS A 44 -32.01 -9.78 -4.16
N ILE A 45 -32.31 -11.07 -4.10
CA ILE A 45 -31.37 -12.12 -3.69
C ILE A 45 -30.17 -12.17 -4.65
N THR A 46 -30.39 -12.17 -5.97
CA THR A 46 -29.30 -12.16 -6.95
C THR A 46 -28.40 -10.92 -6.84
N LYS A 47 -28.99 -9.74 -6.58
CA LYS A 47 -28.22 -8.51 -6.32
C LYS A 47 -27.41 -8.62 -5.02
N MET A 48 -28.00 -9.18 -3.97
CA MET A 48 -27.29 -9.43 -2.71
C MET A 48 -26.13 -10.40 -2.92
N GLU A 49 -26.33 -11.54 -3.58
CA GLU A 49 -25.27 -12.51 -3.90
C GLU A 49 -24.10 -11.87 -4.64
N LYS A 50 -24.39 -11.05 -5.67
CA LYS A 50 -23.37 -10.31 -6.41
C LYS A 50 -22.59 -9.33 -5.51
N ASN A 51 -23.29 -8.60 -4.65
CA ASN A 51 -22.66 -7.66 -3.71
C ASN A 51 -21.82 -8.39 -2.66
N PHE A 52 -22.27 -9.56 -2.18
CA PHE A 52 -21.53 -10.40 -1.25
C PHE A 52 -20.24 -10.94 -1.90
N ALA A 53 -20.33 -11.49 -3.11
CA ALA A 53 -19.16 -11.95 -3.87
C ALA A 53 -18.15 -10.80 -4.09
N THR A 54 -18.64 -9.62 -4.48
CA THR A 54 -17.79 -8.42 -4.63
C THR A 54 -17.16 -8.01 -3.28
N SER A 55 -17.88 -8.16 -2.16
CA SER A 55 -17.38 -7.81 -0.83
C SER A 55 -16.31 -8.79 -0.36
N GLU A 56 -16.44 -10.07 -0.66
CA GLU A 56 -15.43 -11.10 -0.39
C GLU A 56 -14.15 -10.82 -1.20
N GLU A 57 -14.29 -10.57 -2.50
CA GLU A 57 -13.15 -10.16 -3.36
C GLU A 57 -12.46 -8.89 -2.84
N LEU A 58 -13.23 -7.92 -2.33
CA LEU A 58 -12.69 -6.70 -1.72
C LEU A 58 -11.93 -6.99 -0.40
N LEU A 59 -12.39 -7.94 0.41
CA LEU A 59 -11.71 -8.35 1.63
C LEU A 59 -10.38 -9.02 1.32
N ASP A 60 -10.37 -9.95 0.35
CA ASP A 60 -9.15 -10.60 -0.12
C ASP A 60 -8.16 -9.59 -0.70
N PHE A 61 -8.66 -8.66 -1.52
CA PHE A 61 -7.85 -7.58 -2.06
C PHE A 61 -7.25 -6.69 -0.95
N LYS A 62 -8.05 -6.35 0.07
CA LYS A 62 -7.58 -5.57 1.22
C LYS A 62 -6.51 -6.33 2.00
N GLN A 63 -6.71 -7.62 2.23
CA GLN A 63 -5.76 -8.46 2.97
C GLN A 63 -4.44 -8.58 2.21
N TYR A 64 -4.49 -8.88 0.91
CA TYR A 64 -3.32 -8.88 0.04
C TYR A 64 -2.59 -7.52 0.04
N THR A 65 -3.33 -6.42 0.00
CA THR A 65 -2.76 -5.07 0.04
C THR A 65 -2.04 -4.80 1.35
N ILE A 66 -2.62 -5.21 2.49
CA ILE A 66 -1.99 -5.08 3.82
C ILE A 66 -0.69 -5.88 3.87
N GLU A 67 -0.69 -7.13 3.40
CA GLU A 67 0.52 -7.96 3.39
C GLU A 67 1.64 -7.35 2.54
N ARG A 68 1.30 -6.83 1.36
CA ARG A 68 2.24 -6.14 0.48
C ARG A 68 2.78 -4.86 1.12
N PHE A 69 1.92 -4.11 1.81
CA PHE A 69 2.33 -2.90 2.51
C PHE A 69 3.28 -3.21 3.67
N ASN A 70 2.96 -4.22 4.48
CA ASN A 70 3.83 -4.67 5.58
C ASN A 70 5.21 -5.11 5.08
N LEU A 71 5.28 -5.81 3.94
CA LEU A 71 6.56 -6.18 3.33
C LEU A 71 7.37 -4.97 2.89
N VAL A 72 6.71 -3.95 2.32
CA VAL A 72 7.37 -2.70 1.92
C VAL A 72 7.88 -1.95 3.15
N GLU A 73 7.09 -1.91 4.23
CA GLU A 73 7.47 -1.27 5.48
C GLU A 73 8.71 -1.92 6.12
N GLN A 74 8.76 -3.26 6.14
CA GLN A 74 9.96 -3.98 6.59
C GLN A 74 11.21 -3.61 5.77
N ARG A 75 11.11 -3.59 4.44
CA ARG A 75 12.23 -3.20 3.57
C ARG A 75 12.64 -1.74 3.77
N PHE A 76 11.69 -0.87 4.11
CA PHE A 76 11.98 0.53 4.40
C PHE A 76 12.76 0.67 5.71
N ILE A 77 12.36 -0.05 6.77
CA ILE A 77 13.08 -0.10 8.04
C ILE A 77 14.51 -0.63 7.86
N GLU A 78 14.68 -1.71 7.08
CA GLU A 78 16.00 -2.25 6.76
C GLU A 78 16.87 -1.26 5.98
N LEU A 79 16.26 -0.51 5.06
CA LEU A 79 16.95 0.52 4.29
C LEU A 79 17.39 1.68 5.18
N GLU A 80 16.52 2.16 6.07
CA GLU A 80 16.83 3.22 7.04
C GLU A 80 18.01 2.82 7.93
N ALA A 81 17.95 1.62 8.52
CA ALA A 81 19.04 1.08 9.32
C ALA A 81 20.36 0.94 8.53
N SER A 82 20.27 0.54 7.25
CA SER A 82 21.44 0.46 6.37
C SER A 82 22.04 1.83 6.07
N ILE A 83 21.20 2.85 5.87
CA ILE A 83 21.63 4.23 5.65
C ILE A 83 22.34 4.75 6.90
N ASP A 84 21.75 4.58 8.08
CA ASP A 84 22.34 5.01 9.35
C ASP A 84 23.70 4.37 9.59
N ALA A 85 23.82 3.05 9.41
CA ALA A 85 25.09 2.34 9.57
C ALA A 85 26.16 2.85 8.59
N ARG A 86 25.78 3.18 7.35
CA ARG A 86 26.71 3.73 6.34
C ARG A 86 27.13 5.15 6.68
N PHE A 87 26.23 5.98 7.21
CA PHE A 87 26.55 7.32 7.67
C PHE A 87 27.50 7.28 8.87
N GLU A 88 27.22 6.46 9.88
CA GLU A 88 28.09 6.30 11.05
C GLU A 88 29.50 5.82 10.63
N ALA A 89 29.59 4.87 9.70
CA ALA A 89 30.86 4.42 9.16
C ALA A 89 31.62 5.53 8.42
N LEU A 90 30.92 6.39 7.67
CA LEU A 90 31.51 7.54 7.00
C LEU A 90 32.01 8.59 8.00
N GLU A 91 31.25 8.89 9.04
CA GLU A 91 31.65 9.81 10.12
C GLU A 91 32.92 9.34 10.81
N LYS A 92 32.98 8.06 11.23
CA LYS A 92 34.18 7.47 11.84
C LYS A 92 35.39 7.55 10.92
N LYS A 93 35.20 7.27 9.62
CA LYS A 93 36.27 7.34 8.63
C LYS A 93 36.78 8.77 8.43
N MET A 94 35.90 9.77 8.45
CA MET A 94 36.28 11.17 8.39
C MET A 94 37.04 11.61 9.65
N ASP A 95 36.53 11.28 10.84
CA ASP A 95 37.17 11.63 12.11
C ASP A 95 38.59 11.04 12.19
N TYR A 96 38.75 9.78 11.81
CA TYR A 96 40.07 9.15 11.73
C TYR A 96 41.02 9.90 10.79
N LYS A 97 40.58 10.17 9.55
CA LYS A 97 41.39 10.90 8.56
C LYS A 97 41.76 12.30 9.05
N PHE A 98 40.83 12.99 9.70
CA PHE A 98 41.07 14.32 10.23
C PHE A 98 42.10 14.30 11.36
N LYS A 99 41.99 13.36 12.30
CA LYS A 99 42.98 13.15 13.37
C LYS A 99 44.37 12.83 12.82
N THR A 100 44.46 11.94 11.83
CA THR A 100 45.73 11.61 11.17
C THR A 100 46.35 12.84 10.50
N LEU A 101 45.53 13.65 9.82
CA LEU A 101 46.00 14.88 9.19
C LEU A 101 46.50 15.90 10.22
N GLN A 102 45.76 16.11 11.30
CA GLN A 102 46.14 17.01 12.39
C GLN A 102 47.49 16.59 13.01
N TRP A 103 47.68 15.30 13.25
CA TRP A 103 48.93 14.77 13.79
C TRP A 103 50.10 14.95 12.82
N SER A 104 49.88 14.68 11.53
CA SER A 104 50.89 14.84 10.48
C SER A 104 51.35 16.30 10.36
N ILE A 105 50.40 17.24 10.43
CA ILE A 105 50.68 18.68 10.41
C ILE A 105 51.48 19.08 11.65
N GLY A 106 51.06 18.66 12.85
CA GLY A 106 51.77 18.96 14.09
C GLY A 106 53.22 18.46 14.09
N PHE A 107 53.43 17.24 13.60
CA PHE A 107 54.77 16.68 13.45
C PHE A 107 55.62 17.46 12.44
N GLY A 108 55.06 17.80 11.27
CA GLY A 108 55.75 18.61 10.26
C GLY A 108 56.19 19.97 10.80
N PHE A 109 55.33 20.69 11.51
CA PHE A 109 55.69 21.96 12.15
C PHE A 109 56.81 21.82 13.18
N THR A 110 56.81 20.72 13.95
CA THR A 110 57.83 20.48 14.98
C THR A 110 59.21 20.28 14.34
N ILE A 111 59.29 19.50 13.25
CA ILE A 111 60.53 19.32 12.48
C ILE A 111 61.04 20.65 11.93
N ILE A 112 60.15 21.45 11.33
CA ILE A 112 60.52 22.76 10.78
C ILE A 112 61.04 23.67 11.88
N ALA A 113 60.36 23.75 13.03
CA ALA A 113 60.79 24.58 14.15
C ALA A 113 62.18 24.19 14.67
N LEU A 114 62.43 22.89 14.84
CA LEU A 114 63.74 22.38 15.27
C LEU A 114 64.84 22.67 14.23
N SER A 115 64.52 22.49 12.94
CA SER A 115 65.45 22.79 11.84
C SER A 115 65.82 24.28 11.80
N GLN A 116 64.84 25.17 11.93
CA GLN A 116 65.07 26.62 11.97
C GLN A 116 65.87 27.03 13.22
N ALA A 117 65.55 26.47 14.38
CA ALA A 117 66.30 26.73 15.61
C ALA A 117 67.77 26.28 15.52
N TYR A 118 68.01 25.11 14.93
CA TYR A 118 69.36 24.61 14.68
C TYR A 118 70.15 25.51 13.72
N LEU A 119 69.53 25.93 12.61
CA LEU A 119 70.13 26.88 11.66
C LEU A 119 70.49 28.21 12.33
N ALA A 120 69.58 28.76 13.14
CA ALA A 120 69.84 30.00 13.87
C ALA A 120 70.99 29.86 14.87
N TYR A 121 71.03 28.75 15.63
CA TYR A 121 72.13 28.46 16.55
C TYR A 121 73.48 28.34 15.84
N ARG A 122 73.52 27.63 14.70
CA ARG A 122 74.74 27.42 13.90
C ARG A 122 75.23 28.68 13.19
N ILE A 123 74.36 29.62 12.86
CA ILE A 123 74.74 30.92 12.27
C ILE A 123 75.30 31.88 13.33
N HIS A 124 74.83 31.77 14.58
CA HIS A 124 75.28 32.62 15.69
C HIS A 124 76.53 32.10 16.43
N LEU A 125 76.99 30.88 16.15
CA LEU A 125 78.22 30.28 16.70
C LEU A 125 79.39 30.46 15.71
#